data_AF-A0A0C9PZ91-F1
#
_entry.id   AF-A0A0C9PZ91-F1
#
_cell.length_a   1.000
_cell.length_b   1.000
_cell.length_c   1.000
_cell.angle_alpha   90.00
_cell.angle_beta   90.00
_cell.angle_gamma   90.00
#
_symmetry.space_group_name_H-M   'P 1'
#
loop_
_entity.id
_entity.type
_entity.pdbx_description
1 polymer ?
#
loop_
_entity_poly.entity_id
_entity_poly.type
_entity_poly.pdbx_seq_one_letter_code
_entity_poly.pdbx_strand_id
1 'polypeptide(L)' 'MPTMLKRFKKQLIDLELTQLEVANHFGWTSQYVRQVMAGMAAGPAAERNRQAINDYLDKVKEESK' A
#
# COMPACT_ATOMS: atom_id res chain seq x y z
N MET A 1 13.39 3.32 -9.57
CA MET A 1 11.99 3.20 -9.12
C MET A 1 11.57 4.50 -8.46
N PRO A 2 10.30 4.95 -8.61
CA PRO A 2 9.77 6.08 -7.86
C PRO A 2 10.08 5.89 -6.37
N THR A 3 10.57 6.93 -5.70
CA THR A 3 10.99 6.89 -4.29
C THR A 3 9.87 6.40 -3.37
N MET A 4 8.62 6.73 -3.66
CA MET A 4 7.43 6.25 -2.94
C MET A 4 7.24 4.72 -3.04
N LEU A 5 7.32 4.14 -4.24
CA LEU A 5 7.14 2.69 -4.42
C LEU A 5 8.23 1.89 -3.70
N LYS A 6 9.45 2.42 -3.64
CA LYS A 6 10.56 1.79 -2.90
C LYS A 6 10.27 1.79 -1.39
N ARG A 7 9.75 2.89 -0.83
CA ARG A 7 9.39 2.99 0.60
C ARG A 7 8.25 2.04 0.94
N PHE A 8 7.20 2.00 0.12
CA PHE A 8 6.08 1.08 0.29
C PHE A 8 6.56 -0.39 0.34
N LYS A 9 7.38 -0.82 -0.62
CA LYS A 9 7.92 -2.19 -0.62
C LYS A 9 8.78 -2.49 0.61
N LYS A 10 9.56 -1.53 1.08
CA LYS A 10 10.32 -1.69 2.32
C LYS A 10 9.38 -1.91 3.52
N GLN A 11 8.34 -1.09 3.65
CA GLN A 11 7.35 -1.24 4.73
C GLN A 11 6.67 -2.61 4.70
N LEU A 12 6.34 -3.13 3.51
CA LEU A 12 5.79 -4.49 3.39
C LEU A 12 6.75 -5.54 3.94
N ILE A 13 8.03 -5.46 3.60
CA ILE A 13 9.06 -6.37 4.12
C ILE A 13 9.20 -6.24 5.64
N ASP A 14 9.24 -5.01 6.15
CA ASP A 14 9.38 -4.73 7.58
C ASP A 14 8.17 -5.25 8.41
N LEU A 15 7.01 -5.45 7.76
CA LEU A 15 5.77 -5.97 8.36
C LEU A 15 5.47 -7.43 7.98
N GLU A 16 6.39 -8.13 7.33
CA GLU A 16 6.19 -9.50 6.82
C GLU A 16 4.95 -9.66 5.93
N LEU A 17 4.56 -8.60 5.21
CA LEU A 17 3.42 -8.57 4.30
C LEU A 17 3.86 -8.66 2.83
N THR A 18 2.97 -9.18 2.01
CA THR A 18 3.05 -9.11 0.55
C THR A 18 2.08 -8.07 -0.01
N GLN A 19 2.39 -7.58 -1.22
CA GLN A 19 1.49 -6.66 -1.93
C GLN A 19 0.13 -7.32 -2.26
N LEU A 20 0.11 -8.65 -2.40
CA LEU A 20 -1.11 -9.43 -2.64
C LEU A 20 -2.02 -9.43 -1.41
N GLU A 21 -1.47 -9.58 -0.21
CA GLU A 21 -2.26 -9.54 1.03
C GLU A 21 -2.90 -8.17 1.25
N VAL A 22 -2.16 -7.09 1.00
CA VAL A 22 -2.73 -5.74 1.01
C VAL A 22 -3.85 -5.61 -0.02
N ALA A 23 -3.65 -6.13 -1.23
CA ALA A 23 -4.67 -6.07 -2.27
C ALA A 23 -5.94 -6.85 -1.88
N ASN A 24 -5.77 -8.04 -1.31
CA ASN A 24 -6.87 -8.88 -0.83
C ASN A 24 -7.67 -8.19 0.28
N HIS A 25 -7.01 -7.47 1.20
CA HIS A 25 -7.68 -6.72 2.27
C HIS A 25 -8.70 -5.70 1.72
N PHE A 26 -8.37 -5.03 0.62
CA PHE A 26 -9.25 -4.03 0.00
C PHE A 26 -10.13 -4.57 -1.15
N GLY A 27 -10.04 -5.87 -1.46
CA GLY A 27 -10.72 -6.44 -2.63
C GLY A 27 -10.20 -5.87 -3.96
N TRP A 28 -8.93 -5.49 -4.03
CA TRP A 28 -8.29 -4.91 -5.20
C TRP A 28 -7.31 -5.87 -5.86
N THR A 29 -6.84 -5.53 -7.05
CA THR A 29 -5.73 -6.26 -7.68
C THR A 29 -4.39 -5.76 -7.15
N SER A 30 -3.41 -6.67 -7.06
CA SER A 30 -2.02 -6.29 -6.72
C SER A 30 -1.45 -5.24 -7.69
N GLN A 31 -1.80 -5.31 -8.98
CA GLN A 31 -1.40 -4.31 -9.97
C GLN A 31 -1.96 -2.91 -9.64
N TYR A 32 -3.22 -2.84 -9.21
CA TYR A 32 -3.84 -1.57 -8.83
C TYR A 32 -3.16 -0.95 -7.61
N VAL A 33 -2.90 -1.75 -6.56
CA VAL A 33 -2.14 -1.30 -5.38
C VAL A 33 -0.78 -0.71 -5.78
N ARG A 34 -0.06 -1.40 -6.68
CA ARG A 34 1.21 -0.88 -7.22
C ARG A 34 1.03 0.45 -7.93
N GLN A 35 0.00 0.63 -8.77
CA GLN A 35 -0.25 1.87 -9.49
C GLN A 35 -0.56 3.03 -8.54
N VAL A 36 -1.38 2.80 -7.52
CA VAL A 36 -1.74 3.77 -6.48
C VAL A 36 -0.50 4.22 -5.70
N MET A 37 0.31 3.27 -5.23
CA MET A 37 1.52 3.54 -4.43
C MET A 37 2.70 4.07 -5.27
N ALA A 38 2.75 3.76 -6.57
CA ALA A 38 3.73 4.32 -7.48
C ALA A 38 3.38 5.75 -7.93
N GLY A 39 2.21 6.28 -7.57
CA GLY A 39 1.74 7.59 -8.04
C GLY A 39 1.31 7.60 -9.50
N MET A 40 1.05 6.42 -10.09
CA MET A 40 0.61 6.29 -11.48
C MET A 40 -0.91 6.47 -11.63
N ALA A 41 -1.66 6.39 -10.53
CA ALA A 41 -3.07 6.76 -10.46
C ALA A 41 -3.21 8.20 -9.92
N ALA A 42 -4.01 9.02 -10.59
CA ALA A 42 -4.26 10.41 -10.24
C ALA A 42 -5.74 10.66 -9.91
N GLY A 43 -6.01 11.70 -9.13
CA GLY A 43 -7.35 12.15 -8.77
C GLY A 43 -7.80 11.74 -7.35
N PRO A 44 -8.95 12.24 -6.90
CA PRO A 44 -9.38 12.13 -5.51
C PRO A 44 -9.54 10.69 -5.01
N ALA A 45 -9.95 9.78 -5.89
CA ALA A 45 -10.07 8.37 -5.55
C ALA A 45 -8.71 7.71 -5.32
N ALA A 46 -7.69 8.05 -6.12
CA ALA A 46 -6.34 7.50 -5.95
C ALA A 46 -5.68 7.99 -4.66
N GLU A 47 -5.91 9.25 -4.29
CA GLU A 47 -5.45 9.82 -3.01
C GLU A 47 -6.11 9.15 -1.82
N ARG A 48 -7.44 9.00 -1.83
CA ARG A 48 -8.17 8.25 -0.79
C ARG A 48 -7.68 6.81 -0.66
N ASN A 49 -7.48 6.13 -1.78
CA ASN A 49 -7.02 4.74 -1.76
C ASN A 49 -5.58 4.61 -1.27
N ARG A 50 -4.72 5.58 -1.61
CA ARG A 50 -3.35 5.65 -1.05
C ARG A 50 -3.38 5.86 0.45
N GLN A 51 -4.23 6.76 0.93
CA GLN A 51 -4.39 7.01 2.37
C GLN A 51 -4.88 5.74 3.08
N ALA A 52 -5.91 5.07 2.54
CA ALA A 52 -6.41 3.82 3.11
C ALA A 52 -5.34 2.72 3.22
N ILE A 53 -4.47 2.58 2.20
CA ILE A 53 -3.34 1.66 2.26
C ILE A 53 -2.38 2.03 3.39
N ASN A 54 -2.02 3.31 3.54
CA ASN A 54 -1.13 3.75 4.61
C ASN A 54 -1.75 3.52 5.99
N ASP A 55 -3.02 3.86 6.18
CA ASP A 55 -3.75 3.68 7.45
C ASP A 55 -3.79 2.19 7.86
N TYR A 56 -4.00 1.30 6.88
CA TYR A 56 -3.94 -0.15 7.11
C TYR A 56 -2.55 -0.59 7.55
N LEU A 57 -1.49 -0.16 6.87
CA LEU A 57 -0.12 -0.52 7.24
C LEU A 57 0.27 0.01 8.62
N ASP A 58 -0.17 1.22 8.98
CA ASP A 58 0.07 1.79 10.30
C ASP A 58 -0.65 0.99 11.38
N LYS A 59 -1.89 0.56 11.15
CA LYS A 59 -2.61 -0.33 12.06
C LYS A 59 -1.91 -1.67 12.24
N VAL A 60 -1.50 -2.34 11.16
CA VAL A 60 -0.77 -3.62 11.23
C VAL A 60 0.53 -3.46 12.03
N LYS A 61 1.22 -2.33 11.83
CA LYS A 61 2.45 -2.01 12.56
C LYS A 61 2.22 -1.80 14.06
N GLU A 62 1.08 -1.23 14.46
CA GLU A 62 0.69 -1.10 15.86
C GLU A 62 0.36 -2.45 16.49
N GLU A 63 -0.31 -3.35 15.76
CA GLU A 63 -0.68 -4.68 16.23
C GLU A 63 0.51 -5.66 16.30
N SER A 64 1.60 -5.37 15.58
CA SER A 64 2.82 -6.18 15.55
C SER A 64 3.86 -5.80 16.63
N LYS A 65 3.53 -4.85 17.51
CA LYS A 65 4.36 -4.42 18.66
C LYS A 65 3.84 -4.99 19.97
#